data_AF-A0A8T4PNI9-F1
#
_entry.id   AF-A0A8T4PNI9-F1
#
_cell.length_a   1.000
_cell.length_b   1.000
_cell.length_c   1.000
_cell.angle_alpha   90.00
_cell.angle_beta   90.00
_cell.angle_gamma   90.00
#
_symmetry.space_group_name_H-M   'P 1'
#
loop_
_entity.id
_entity.type
_entity.pdbx_description
1 polymer ?
#
loop_
_entity_poly.entity_id
_entity_poly.type
_entity_poly.pdbx_seq_one_letter_code
_entity_poly.pdbx_strand_id
1 'polypeptide(L)'
;DLLKPLGIKKGVKNLVKLDYCTEDRKKVESLLKSYNIEKKDFLIGFGVGAAESAKSRMWPKERFAELADWLIERHNAKIILIGNNDEKKLVNEIMNLIKNKKNSFDFAGKINVREMFYLISLCRLFIGNDSGPMHVAAAQGVKTIGLFGCNLPVRFEPFGKGNYAIYKKSTQDACINVHLGQVDECRYGMENACVRKIQVEDVIEVVNKIVKKVKNPISCFILASFGNRSFSKELTFSNNSKISFLKIYTPAFTMFVELCLGFSWKSAIKSPSSIAVP
;
A
#
# COMPACT_ATOMS: atom_id res chain seq x y z
N ASP A 1 2.83 27.49 5.28
CA ASP A 1 3.50 28.77 5.62
C ASP A 1 2.79 30.00 5.08
N LEU A 2 2.30 29.99 3.83
CA LEU A 2 1.59 31.14 3.24
C LEU A 2 0.38 31.66 4.03
N LEU A 3 -0.32 30.78 4.76
CA LEU A 3 -1.47 31.15 5.58
C LEU A 3 -1.10 31.60 7.01
N LYS A 4 0.17 31.43 7.44
CA LYS A 4 0.62 31.82 8.78
C LYS A 4 0.51 33.33 9.02
N PRO A 5 0.88 34.23 8.07
CA PRO A 5 0.67 35.67 8.21
C PRO A 5 -0.80 36.06 8.39
N LEU A 6 -1.74 35.26 7.89
CA LEU A 6 -3.18 35.45 8.05
C LEU A 6 -3.72 34.91 9.39
N GLY A 7 -2.84 34.52 10.33
CA GLY A 7 -3.23 33.96 11.63
C GLY A 7 -3.69 32.50 11.61
N ILE A 8 -3.71 31.85 10.44
CA ILE A 8 -4.12 30.45 10.30
C ILE A 8 -2.93 29.55 10.66
N LYS A 9 -2.91 29.08 11.91
CA LYS A 9 -1.85 28.21 12.46
C LYS A 9 -2.09 26.71 12.26
N LYS A 10 -3.26 26.32 11.74
CA LYS A 10 -3.63 24.90 11.63
C LYS A 10 -2.88 24.27 10.45
N GLY A 11 -1.92 23.40 10.76
CA GLY A 11 -1.25 22.57 9.74
C GLY A 11 -2.25 21.63 9.07
N VAL A 12 -2.03 21.36 7.78
CA VAL A 12 -2.75 20.31 7.06
C VAL A 12 -2.43 18.98 7.74
N LYS A 13 -3.45 18.22 8.16
CA LYS A 13 -3.27 16.89 8.77
C LYS A 13 -3.48 15.76 7.77
N ASN A 14 -4.43 15.96 6.85
CA ASN A 14 -4.80 15.03 5.81
C ASN A 14 -4.93 15.80 4.49
N LEU A 15 -4.54 15.17 3.39
CA LEU A 15 -4.83 15.69 2.06
C LEU A 15 -6.29 15.42 1.69
N VAL A 16 -6.85 16.33 0.90
CA VAL A 16 -8.14 16.08 0.23
C VAL A 16 -7.88 15.01 -0.83
N LYS A 17 -8.73 13.98 -0.85
CA LYS A 17 -8.62 12.92 -1.87
C LYS A 17 -8.90 13.51 -3.25
N LEU A 18 -8.22 12.99 -4.26
CA LEU A 18 -8.44 13.42 -5.62
C LEU A 18 -9.69 12.73 -6.17
N ASP A 19 -10.58 13.52 -6.79
CA ASP A 19 -11.87 13.01 -7.25
C ASP A 19 -11.77 12.24 -8.57
N TYR A 20 -12.64 11.25 -8.70
CA TYR A 20 -12.86 10.44 -9.91
C TYR A 20 -14.35 10.14 -10.05
N CYS A 21 -14.85 10.05 -11.29
CA CYS A 21 -16.29 9.86 -11.53
C CYS A 21 -16.70 8.38 -11.59
N THR A 22 -18.00 8.12 -11.71
CA THR A 22 -18.56 6.76 -11.84
C THR A 22 -18.06 6.03 -13.08
N GLU A 23 -17.81 6.76 -14.17
CA GLU A 23 -17.32 6.21 -15.44
C GLU A 23 -15.85 5.79 -15.30
N ASP A 24 -15.02 6.61 -14.67
CA ASP A 24 -13.62 6.29 -14.38
C ASP A 24 -13.54 5.00 -13.54
N ARG A 25 -14.39 4.89 -12.51
CA ARG A 25 -14.52 3.68 -11.69
C ARG A 25 -14.92 2.44 -12.49
N LYS A 26 -15.95 2.54 -13.33
CA LYS A 26 -16.45 1.40 -14.14
C LYS A 26 -15.37 0.89 -15.09
N LYS A 27 -14.62 1.79 -15.74
CA LYS A 27 -13.55 1.41 -16.66
C LYS A 27 -12.43 0.66 -15.95
N VAL A 28 -11.96 1.17 -14.81
CA VAL A 28 -10.92 0.50 -14.01
C VAL A 28 -11.42 -0.84 -13.47
N GLU A 29 -12.64 -0.92 -12.94
CA GLU A 29 -13.20 -2.20 -12.48
C GLU A 29 -13.32 -3.24 -13.62
N SER A 30 -13.67 -2.80 -14.83
CA SER A 30 -13.70 -3.66 -16.03
C SER A 30 -12.30 -4.16 -16.40
N LEU A 31 -11.31 -3.27 -16.41
CA LEU A 31 -9.93 -3.61 -16.72
C LEU A 31 -9.34 -4.58 -15.69
N LEU A 32 -9.57 -4.35 -14.39
CA LEU A 32 -9.17 -5.27 -13.32
C LEU A 32 -9.80 -6.66 -13.49
N LYS A 33 -11.09 -6.73 -13.86
CA LYS A 33 -11.76 -8.00 -14.16
C LYS A 33 -11.14 -8.74 -15.34
N SER A 34 -10.75 -8.04 -16.41
CA SER A 34 -10.07 -8.70 -17.55
C SER A 34 -8.74 -9.35 -17.19
N TYR A 35 -8.10 -8.89 -16.10
CA TYR A 35 -6.88 -9.48 -15.53
C TYR A 35 -7.16 -10.47 -14.39
N ASN A 36 -8.42 -10.83 -14.13
CA ASN A 36 -8.84 -11.66 -13.01
C ASN A 36 -8.35 -11.11 -11.65
N ILE A 37 -8.37 -9.79 -11.48
CA ILE A 37 -8.06 -9.11 -10.21
C ILE A 37 -9.34 -8.84 -9.45
N GLU A 38 -9.44 -9.41 -8.24
CA GLU A 38 -10.58 -9.28 -7.35
C GLU A 38 -10.31 -8.28 -6.22
N LYS A 39 -11.37 -7.74 -5.61
CA LYS A 39 -11.28 -6.79 -4.49
C LYS A 39 -10.57 -7.34 -3.25
N LYS A 40 -10.53 -8.67 -3.09
CA LYS A 40 -9.88 -9.33 -1.95
C LYS A 40 -8.35 -9.40 -2.11
N ASP A 41 -7.85 -9.29 -3.34
CA ASP A 41 -6.45 -9.48 -3.66
C ASP A 41 -5.55 -8.45 -2.97
N PHE A 42 -4.31 -8.85 -2.70
CA PHE A 42 -3.32 -7.94 -2.14
C PHE A 42 -2.64 -7.12 -3.24
N LEU A 43 -3.33 -6.06 -3.66
CA LEU A 43 -2.89 -5.19 -4.75
C LEU A 43 -1.79 -4.22 -4.30
N ILE A 44 -0.68 -4.20 -5.03
CA ILE A 44 0.45 -3.27 -4.81
C ILE A 44 0.73 -2.52 -6.11
N GLY A 45 0.73 -1.19 -6.03
CA GLY A 45 0.99 -0.32 -7.18
C GLY A 45 2.45 0.11 -7.27
N PHE A 46 3.04 -0.01 -8.46
CA PHE A 46 4.39 0.44 -8.78
C PHE A 46 4.36 1.66 -9.70
N GLY A 47 4.92 2.77 -9.22
CA GLY A 47 5.20 3.98 -10.01
C GLY A 47 6.64 3.95 -10.53
N VAL A 48 6.85 3.33 -11.68
CA VAL A 48 8.20 2.95 -12.16
C VAL A 48 8.88 4.02 -13.01
N GLY A 49 8.11 4.97 -13.54
CA GLY A 49 8.60 6.03 -14.39
C GLY A 49 8.80 7.37 -13.68
N ALA A 50 9.18 8.37 -14.48
CA ALA A 50 9.36 9.76 -14.11
C ALA A 50 9.21 10.63 -15.37
N ALA A 51 8.91 11.91 -15.20
CA ALA A 51 8.90 12.86 -16.31
C ALA A 51 10.24 12.85 -17.07
N GLU A 52 10.23 13.25 -18.34
CA GLU A 52 11.43 13.27 -19.20
C GLU A 52 12.59 14.05 -18.55
N SER A 53 12.29 15.21 -17.96
CA SER A 53 13.24 16.05 -17.21
C SER A 53 13.72 15.44 -15.90
N ALA A 54 13.14 14.32 -15.47
CA ALA A 54 13.35 13.69 -14.17
C ALA A 54 13.77 12.21 -14.29
N LYS A 55 14.23 11.75 -15.46
CA LYS A 55 14.72 10.36 -15.66
C LYS A 55 15.79 9.93 -14.67
N SER A 56 16.57 10.89 -14.16
CA SER A 56 17.58 10.69 -13.11
C SER A 56 17.03 10.14 -11.78
N ARG A 57 15.71 10.28 -11.56
CA ARG A 57 14.99 9.83 -10.37
C ARG A 57 14.49 8.39 -10.47
N MET A 58 14.64 7.73 -11.63
CA MET A 58 14.12 6.39 -11.84
C MET A 58 15.00 5.33 -11.19
N TRP A 59 14.40 4.55 -10.28
CA TRP A 59 15.05 3.38 -9.70
C TRP A 59 15.27 2.30 -10.78
N PRO A 60 16.38 1.51 -10.72
CA PRO A 60 16.68 0.52 -11.75
C PRO A 60 15.55 -0.48 -11.98
N LYS A 61 15.25 -0.75 -13.26
CA LYS A 61 14.18 -1.67 -13.68
C LYS A 61 14.36 -3.08 -13.14
N GLU A 62 15.61 -3.54 -13.04
CA GLU A 62 15.96 -4.86 -12.50
C GLU A 62 15.54 -4.99 -11.04
N ARG A 63 15.63 -3.91 -10.28
CA ARG A 63 15.25 -3.89 -8.86
C ARG A 63 13.75 -3.81 -8.65
N PHE A 64 13.03 -3.11 -9.53
CA PHE A 64 11.57 -3.21 -9.55
C PHE A 64 11.13 -4.65 -9.84
N ALA A 65 11.79 -5.33 -10.79
CA ALA A 65 11.46 -6.71 -11.11
C ALA A 65 11.74 -7.67 -9.94
N GLU A 66 12.92 -7.55 -9.32
CA GLU A 66 13.30 -8.34 -8.15
C GLU A 66 12.36 -8.12 -6.96
N LEU A 67 12.02 -6.86 -6.68
CA LEU A 67 11.06 -6.53 -5.62
C LEU A 67 9.67 -7.09 -5.90
N ALA A 68 9.20 -7.04 -7.16
CA ALA A 68 7.92 -7.61 -7.56
C ALA A 68 7.88 -9.10 -7.28
N ASP A 69 8.91 -9.85 -7.70
CA ASP A 69 9.01 -11.29 -7.46
C ASP A 69 8.98 -11.60 -5.96
N TRP A 70 9.77 -10.88 -5.14
CA TRP A 70 9.77 -11.06 -3.69
C TRP A 70 8.39 -10.81 -3.05
N LEU A 71 7.70 -9.75 -3.46
CA LEU A 71 6.36 -9.42 -2.95
C LEU A 71 5.31 -10.48 -3.34
N ILE A 72 5.40 -11.00 -4.57
CA ILE A 72 4.51 -12.05 -5.06
C ILE A 72 4.75 -13.34 -4.27
N GLU A 73 5.99 -13.78 -4.15
CA GLU A 73 6.36 -15.02 -3.46
C GLU A 73 6.03 -14.95 -1.96
N ARG A 74 6.28 -13.81 -1.31
CA ARG A 74 6.12 -13.69 0.15
C ARG A 74 4.70 -13.40 0.59
N HIS A 75 3.94 -12.67 -0.22
CA HIS A 75 2.65 -12.12 0.16
C HIS A 75 1.50 -12.49 -0.78
N ASN A 76 1.75 -13.28 -1.83
CA ASN A 76 0.78 -13.55 -2.90
C ASN A 76 0.18 -12.23 -3.44
N ALA A 77 1.03 -11.22 -3.58
CA ALA A 77 0.64 -9.90 -4.04
C ALA A 77 0.32 -9.89 -5.53
N LYS A 78 -0.53 -8.96 -5.96
CA LYS A 78 -0.73 -8.61 -7.36
C LYS A 78 -0.08 -7.26 -7.63
N ILE A 79 0.90 -7.25 -8.52
CA ILE A 79 1.72 -6.07 -8.83
C ILE A 79 1.15 -5.39 -10.06
N ILE A 80 0.76 -4.12 -9.92
CA ILE A 80 0.34 -3.29 -11.06
C ILE A 80 1.42 -2.27 -11.36
N LEU A 81 1.93 -2.25 -12.60
CA LEU A 81 2.92 -1.29 -13.06
C LEU A 81 2.19 -0.14 -13.74
N ILE A 82 2.26 1.04 -13.14
CA ILE A 82 1.58 2.25 -13.59
C ILE A 82 2.60 3.11 -14.33
N GLY A 83 2.21 3.55 -15.53
CA GLY A 83 2.95 4.49 -16.34
C GLY A 83 2.08 5.17 -17.39
N ASN A 84 2.61 6.20 -18.03
CA ASN A 84 1.96 6.87 -19.16
C ASN A 84 2.23 6.12 -20.49
N ASN A 85 1.83 6.71 -21.62
CA ASN A 85 2.07 6.13 -22.94
C ASN A 85 3.57 6.06 -23.30
N ASP A 86 4.34 7.06 -22.90
CA ASP A 86 5.77 7.16 -23.20
C ASP A 86 6.61 6.16 -22.40
N GLU A 87 6.08 5.71 -21.26
CA GLU A 87 6.69 4.74 -20.36
C GLU A 87 6.38 3.29 -20.72
N LYS A 88 5.59 3.01 -21.77
CA LYS A 88 5.24 1.64 -22.19
C LYS A 88 6.46 0.76 -22.43
N LYS A 89 7.51 1.31 -23.04
CA LYS A 89 8.76 0.57 -23.27
C LYS A 89 9.43 0.17 -21.95
N LEU A 90 9.54 1.11 -21.01
CA LEU A 90 10.11 0.86 -19.68
C LEU A 90 9.31 -0.19 -18.92
N VAL A 91 7.98 -0.06 -18.91
CA VAL A 91 7.10 -1.04 -18.23
C VAL A 91 7.25 -2.42 -18.86
N ASN A 92 7.31 -2.53 -20.19
CA ASN A 92 7.52 -3.80 -20.87
C ASN A 92 8.89 -4.42 -20.52
N GLU A 93 9.95 -3.61 -20.42
CA GLU A 93 11.27 -4.09 -20.00
C GLU A 93 11.26 -4.64 -18.56
N ILE A 94 10.60 -3.96 -17.62
CA ILE A 94 10.43 -4.47 -16.24
C ILE A 94 9.58 -5.75 -16.26
N MET A 95 8.46 -5.73 -16.99
CA MET A 95 7.58 -6.87 -17.14
C MET A 95 8.34 -8.08 -17.66
N ASN A 96 9.31 -7.92 -18.58
CA ASN A 96 10.16 -8.98 -19.12
C ASN A 96 11.16 -9.55 -18.10
N LEU A 97 11.63 -8.73 -17.15
CA LEU A 97 12.56 -9.16 -16.09
C LEU A 97 11.86 -9.91 -14.94
N ILE A 98 10.58 -9.62 -14.68
CA ILE A 98 9.82 -10.29 -13.60
C ILE A 98 9.63 -11.78 -13.90
N LYS A 99 9.89 -12.68 -12.97
CA LYS A 99 9.66 -14.13 -13.16
C LYS A 99 8.17 -14.47 -13.03
N ASN A 100 7.48 -13.90 -12.05
CA ASN A 100 6.09 -14.20 -11.73
C ASN A 100 5.08 -13.39 -12.58
N LYS A 101 5.04 -13.65 -13.90
CA LYS A 101 4.17 -12.93 -14.85
C LYS A 101 2.68 -13.00 -14.51
N LYS A 102 2.20 -14.11 -13.96
CA LYS A 102 0.76 -14.33 -13.66
C LYS A 102 0.17 -13.36 -12.65
N ASN A 103 1.02 -12.77 -11.81
CA ASN A 103 0.63 -11.82 -10.77
C ASN A 103 1.19 -10.41 -11.01
N SER A 104 1.64 -10.13 -12.24
CA SER A 104 2.19 -8.83 -12.64
C SER A 104 1.42 -8.28 -13.83
N PHE A 105 1.00 -7.03 -13.75
CA PHE A 105 0.07 -6.45 -14.71
C PHE A 105 0.54 -5.08 -15.17
N ASP A 106 0.68 -4.93 -16.49
CA ASP A 106 1.01 -3.68 -17.15
C ASP A 106 -0.24 -2.80 -17.29
N PHE A 107 -0.20 -1.60 -16.72
CA PHE A 107 -1.24 -0.57 -16.86
C PHE A 107 -0.74 0.67 -17.63
N ALA A 108 0.47 0.62 -18.21
CA ALA A 108 1.09 1.76 -18.88
C ALA A 108 0.27 2.23 -20.09
N GLY A 109 -0.23 3.46 -20.02
CA GLY A 109 -1.06 4.05 -21.07
C GLY A 109 -2.40 3.34 -21.30
N LYS A 110 -2.86 2.49 -20.36
CA LYS A 110 -4.19 1.84 -20.40
C LYS A 110 -5.24 2.59 -19.59
N ILE A 111 -4.81 3.57 -18.81
CA ILE A 111 -5.66 4.38 -17.94
C ILE A 111 -5.29 5.85 -18.07
N ASN A 112 -6.26 6.73 -17.85
CA ASN A 112 -6.04 8.17 -17.72
C ASN A 112 -5.70 8.58 -16.26
N VAL A 113 -5.42 9.86 -16.04
CA VAL A 113 -5.03 10.39 -14.72
C VAL A 113 -6.11 10.20 -13.65
N ARG A 114 -7.39 10.41 -13.96
CA ARG A 114 -8.49 10.20 -13.00
C ARG A 114 -8.74 8.72 -12.72
N GLU A 115 -8.65 7.88 -13.75
CA GLU A 115 -8.72 6.42 -13.61
C GLU A 115 -7.57 5.91 -12.71
N MET A 116 -6.37 6.48 -12.82
CA MET A 116 -5.23 6.20 -11.94
C MET A 116 -5.55 6.56 -10.47
N PHE A 117 -6.27 7.65 -10.20
CA PHE A 117 -6.67 8.01 -8.84
C PHE A 117 -7.49 6.90 -8.19
N TYR A 118 -8.48 6.38 -8.91
CA TYR A 118 -9.29 5.27 -8.41
C TYR A 118 -8.49 3.96 -8.31
N LEU A 119 -7.71 3.60 -9.34
CA LEU A 119 -6.89 2.40 -9.32
C LEU A 119 -5.94 2.38 -8.12
N ILE A 120 -5.23 3.48 -7.88
CA ILE A 120 -4.32 3.61 -6.75
C ILE A 120 -5.09 3.50 -5.43
N SER A 121 -6.30 4.07 -5.31
CA SER A 121 -7.11 3.98 -4.09
C SER A 121 -7.46 2.53 -3.67
N LEU A 122 -7.38 1.57 -4.59
CA LEU A 122 -7.60 0.15 -4.33
C LEU A 122 -6.34 -0.58 -3.83
N CYS A 123 -5.16 0.03 -3.99
CA CYS A 123 -3.89 -0.56 -3.56
C CYS A 123 -3.80 -0.58 -2.03
N ARG A 124 -3.24 -1.67 -1.49
CA ARG A 124 -2.85 -1.72 -0.06
C ARG A 124 -1.52 -1.03 0.20
N LEU A 125 -0.65 -0.98 -0.80
CA LEU A 125 0.66 -0.35 -0.76
C LEU A 125 0.98 0.23 -2.15
N PHE A 126 1.63 1.38 -2.17
CA PHE A 126 2.22 1.96 -3.37
C PHE A 126 3.72 2.14 -3.17
N ILE A 127 4.52 1.75 -4.16
CA ILE A 127 5.98 1.90 -4.16
C ILE A 127 6.35 2.59 -5.47
N GLY A 128 7.10 3.69 -5.43
CA GLY A 128 7.47 4.35 -6.67
C GLY A 128 8.56 5.39 -6.51
N ASN A 129 9.06 5.86 -7.65
CA ASN A 129 9.98 6.97 -7.70
C ASN A 129 9.35 8.25 -7.15
N ASP A 130 10.17 9.25 -6.87
CA ASP A 130 9.75 10.63 -6.60
C ASP A 130 9.08 11.27 -7.83
N SER A 131 7.81 10.92 -8.05
CA SER A 131 6.98 11.33 -9.19
C SER A 131 5.50 11.48 -8.81
N GLY A 132 4.70 12.03 -9.73
CA GLY A 132 3.28 12.31 -9.52
C GLY A 132 2.47 11.14 -8.92
N PRO A 133 2.56 9.91 -9.46
CA PRO A 133 1.85 8.75 -8.90
C PRO A 133 2.11 8.48 -7.41
N MET A 134 3.33 8.72 -6.92
CA MET A 134 3.65 8.60 -5.48
C MET A 134 2.82 9.58 -4.64
N HIS A 135 2.73 10.84 -5.06
CA HIS A 135 1.94 11.86 -4.36
C HIS A 135 0.44 11.58 -4.46
N VAL A 136 -0.04 11.08 -5.60
CA VAL A 136 -1.43 10.63 -5.77
C VAL A 136 -1.76 9.52 -4.77
N ALA A 137 -0.87 8.53 -4.59
CA ALA A 137 -1.08 7.47 -3.62
C ALA A 137 -1.19 7.99 -2.18
N ALA A 138 -0.29 8.90 -1.80
CA ALA A 138 -0.36 9.57 -0.51
C ALA A 138 -1.69 10.34 -0.32
N ALA A 139 -2.13 11.07 -1.35
CA ALA A 139 -3.39 11.83 -1.33
C ALA A 139 -4.63 10.94 -1.23
N GLN A 140 -4.61 9.75 -1.85
CA GLN A 140 -5.70 8.78 -1.74
C GLN A 140 -5.74 8.03 -0.40
N GLY A 141 -4.74 8.24 0.45
CA GLY A 141 -4.62 7.60 1.76
C GLY A 141 -4.02 6.19 1.71
N VAL A 142 -3.39 5.83 0.59
CA VAL A 142 -2.68 4.56 0.43
C VAL A 142 -1.35 4.64 1.17
N LYS A 143 -0.90 3.53 1.75
CA LYS A 143 0.46 3.47 2.31
C LYS A 143 1.46 3.59 1.18
N THR A 144 2.37 4.55 1.28
CA THR A 144 3.28 4.88 0.18
C THR A 144 4.73 4.79 0.62
N ILE A 145 5.56 4.16 -0.20
CA ILE A 145 7.02 4.18 -0.13
C ILE A 145 7.53 4.95 -1.34
N GLY A 146 8.13 6.11 -1.11
CA GLY A 146 8.81 6.91 -2.12
C GLY A 146 10.30 6.59 -2.18
N LEU A 147 10.83 6.44 -3.40
CA LEU A 147 12.25 6.19 -3.66
C LEU A 147 12.91 7.49 -4.14
N PHE A 148 13.80 8.04 -3.32
CA PHE A 148 14.38 9.36 -3.55
C PHE A 148 15.86 9.28 -3.96
N GLY A 149 16.17 9.94 -5.06
CA GLY A 149 17.54 10.10 -5.57
C GLY A 149 18.09 11.49 -5.28
N CYS A 150 17.97 12.39 -6.25
CA CYS A 150 18.54 13.74 -6.21
C CYS A 150 17.65 14.79 -5.52
N ASN A 151 16.43 14.43 -5.14
CA ASN A 151 15.51 15.29 -4.41
C ASN A 151 15.48 14.92 -2.93
N LEU A 152 15.37 15.93 -2.08
CA LEU A 152 15.34 15.74 -0.63
C LEU A 152 13.92 15.36 -0.16
N PRO A 153 13.78 14.23 0.56
CA PRO A 153 12.49 13.84 1.16
C PRO A 153 11.86 14.92 2.04
N VAL A 154 12.65 15.73 2.73
CA VAL A 154 12.14 16.79 3.63
C VAL A 154 11.14 17.73 2.94
N ARG A 155 11.20 17.85 1.60
CA ARG A 155 10.31 18.68 0.81
C ARG A 155 9.25 17.89 0.04
N PHE A 156 9.58 16.68 -0.39
CA PHE A 156 8.79 15.92 -1.38
C PHE A 156 8.34 14.54 -0.89
N GLU A 157 8.58 14.17 0.38
CA GLU A 157 8.15 12.89 0.90
C GLU A 157 6.63 12.68 0.75
N PRO A 158 6.18 11.43 0.54
CA PRO A 158 4.76 11.12 0.48
C PRO A 158 4.06 11.55 1.76
N PHE A 159 3.23 12.58 1.66
CA PHE A 159 2.58 13.21 2.81
C PHE A 159 1.70 12.22 3.59
N GLY A 160 1.72 12.31 4.92
CA GLY A 160 0.82 11.58 5.80
C GLY A 160 1.48 10.50 6.66
N LYS A 161 0.83 10.18 7.79
CA LYS A 161 1.42 9.31 8.81
C LYS A 161 1.61 7.87 8.30
N GLY A 162 2.84 7.38 8.43
CA GLY A 162 3.19 5.99 8.11
C GLY A 162 3.42 5.74 6.62
N ASN A 163 3.57 6.80 5.83
CA ASN A 163 4.29 6.74 4.57
C ASN A 163 5.80 6.85 4.84
N TYR A 164 6.61 6.40 3.89
CA TYR A 164 8.06 6.34 4.05
C TYR A 164 8.74 6.92 2.81
N ALA A 165 9.82 7.65 3.04
CA ALA A 165 10.78 8.02 2.01
C ALA A 165 12.07 7.24 2.24
N ILE A 166 12.50 6.48 1.24
CA ILE A 166 13.80 5.82 1.24
C ILE A 166 14.76 6.71 0.48
N TYR A 167 15.78 7.17 1.19
CA TYR A 167 16.79 8.09 0.68
C TYR A 167 18.13 7.72 1.28
N LYS A 168 19.10 7.39 0.42
CA LYS A 168 20.48 7.13 0.84
C LYS A 168 21.32 8.35 0.54
N LYS A 169 21.64 9.10 1.60
CA LYS A 169 22.47 10.30 1.55
C LYS A 169 23.74 10.01 0.74
N SER A 170 24.02 10.86 -0.24
CA SER A 170 25.19 10.70 -1.09
C SER A 170 26.30 11.61 -0.57
N THR A 171 27.57 11.20 -0.68
CA THR A 171 28.68 12.16 -0.53
C THR A 171 28.66 13.25 -1.62
N GLN A 172 27.81 13.09 -2.64
CA GLN A 172 27.58 14.01 -3.76
C GLN A 172 26.43 15.01 -3.50
N ASP A 173 25.99 15.18 -2.23
CA ASP A 173 24.93 16.12 -1.83
C ASP A 173 25.17 17.57 -2.32
N ALA A 174 26.42 17.91 -2.68
CA ALA A 174 26.78 19.18 -3.31
C ALA A 174 26.06 19.48 -4.64
N CYS A 175 25.38 18.49 -5.23
CA CYS A 175 24.55 18.72 -6.42
C CYS A 175 23.20 19.37 -6.09
N ILE A 176 22.68 19.17 -4.87
CA ILE A 176 21.32 19.58 -4.51
C ILE A 176 21.31 21.07 -4.17
N ASN A 177 20.42 21.82 -4.81
CA ASN A 177 20.17 23.20 -4.39
C ASN A 177 19.49 23.18 -3.02
N VAL A 178 20.18 23.68 -1.99
CA VAL A 178 19.71 23.62 -0.59
C VAL A 178 18.41 24.40 -0.35
N HIS A 179 18.13 25.43 -1.15
CA HIS A 179 16.90 26.22 -1.03
C HIS A 179 15.72 25.57 -1.74
N LEU A 180 15.98 24.83 -2.83
CA LEU A 180 14.93 24.16 -3.62
C LEU A 180 14.74 22.69 -3.21
N GLY A 181 15.73 22.07 -2.57
CA GLY A 181 15.72 20.65 -2.21
C GLY A 181 15.69 19.70 -3.41
N GLN A 182 16.10 20.18 -4.58
CA GLN A 182 16.08 19.45 -5.85
C GLN A 182 17.29 19.80 -6.70
N VAL A 183 17.49 19.03 -7.77
CA VAL A 183 18.42 19.35 -8.87
C VAL A 183 17.62 19.64 -10.13
N ASP A 184 18.01 20.69 -10.86
CA ASP A 184 17.40 21.01 -12.15
C ASP A 184 17.86 20.03 -13.22
N GLU A 185 19.17 19.75 -13.28
CA GLU A 185 19.76 18.71 -14.12
C GLU A 185 20.69 17.81 -13.31
N CYS A 186 20.60 16.50 -13.54
CA CYS A 186 21.47 15.53 -12.89
C CYS A 186 22.85 15.53 -13.56
N ARG A 187 23.92 15.84 -12.82
CA ARG A 187 25.32 15.74 -13.32
C ARG A 187 25.70 14.35 -13.82
N TYR A 188 25.04 13.31 -13.30
CA TYR A 188 25.26 11.91 -13.69
C TYR A 188 24.26 11.46 -14.77
N GLY A 189 23.42 12.35 -15.29
CA GLY A 189 22.43 12.04 -16.32
C GLY A 189 21.58 10.82 -15.97
N MET A 190 21.57 9.84 -16.88
CA MET A 190 20.84 8.57 -16.78
C MET A 190 21.56 7.49 -15.95
N GLU A 191 22.77 7.77 -15.45
CA GLU A 191 23.46 6.82 -14.56
C GLU A 191 22.79 6.75 -13.19
N ASN A 192 21.91 7.70 -12.84
CA ASN A 192 21.00 7.62 -11.70
C ASN A 192 21.72 7.28 -10.37
N ALA A 193 22.94 7.79 -10.20
CA ALA A 193 23.89 7.35 -9.17
C ALA A 193 23.33 7.35 -7.74
N CYS A 194 22.46 8.32 -7.41
CA CYS A 194 21.86 8.44 -6.08
C CYS A 194 20.78 7.39 -5.83
N VAL A 195 19.77 7.29 -6.71
CA VAL A 195 18.67 6.31 -6.53
C VAL A 195 19.18 4.88 -6.70
N ARG A 196 20.27 4.67 -7.45
CA ARG A 196 20.99 3.38 -7.53
C ARG A 196 21.61 2.92 -6.21
N LYS A 197 21.77 3.78 -5.20
CA LYS A 197 22.24 3.34 -3.88
C LYS A 197 21.18 2.56 -3.12
N ILE A 198 19.90 2.86 -3.39
CA ILE A 198 18.76 2.16 -2.81
C ILE A 198 18.72 0.74 -3.38
N GLN A 199 18.98 -0.27 -2.56
CA GLN A 199 18.86 -1.68 -2.92
C GLN A 199 17.45 -2.20 -2.63
N VAL A 200 17.14 -3.40 -3.13
CA VAL A 200 15.84 -4.03 -2.93
C VAL A 200 15.60 -4.32 -1.45
N GLU A 201 16.66 -4.69 -0.72
CA GLU A 201 16.63 -4.97 0.71
C GLU A 201 16.17 -3.76 1.53
N ASP A 202 16.57 -2.55 1.14
CA ASP A 202 16.14 -1.32 1.82
C ASP A 202 14.61 -1.16 1.74
N VAL A 203 14.04 -1.49 0.58
CA VAL A 203 12.59 -1.44 0.35
C VAL A 203 11.90 -2.55 1.12
N ILE A 204 12.44 -3.78 1.08
CA ILE A 204 11.93 -4.94 1.83
C ILE A 204 11.87 -4.65 3.33
N GLU A 205 12.89 -4.01 3.91
CA GLU A 205 12.91 -3.66 5.33
C GLU A 205 11.71 -2.75 5.69
N VAL A 206 11.44 -1.74 4.86
CA VAL A 206 10.32 -0.82 5.05
C VAL A 206 8.98 -1.54 4.85
N VAL A 207 8.85 -2.38 3.81
CA VAL A 207 7.65 -3.21 3.59
C VAL A 207 7.37 -4.07 4.83
N ASN A 208 8.38 -4.73 5.36
CA ASN A 208 8.25 -5.54 6.57
C ASN A 208 7.82 -4.71 7.79
N LYS A 209 8.31 -3.48 7.96
CA LYS A 209 7.85 -2.56 9.01
C LYS A 209 6.37 -2.19 8.85
N ILE A 210 5.92 -1.94 7.61
CA ILE A 210 4.51 -1.64 7.31
C ILE A 210 3.64 -2.86 7.61
N VAL A 211 4.00 -4.04 7.11
CA VAL A 211 3.24 -5.27 7.29
C VAL A 211 3.18 -5.70 8.77
N LYS A 212 4.28 -5.56 9.53
CA LYS A 212 4.29 -5.85 10.98
C LYS A 212 3.35 -4.94 11.77
N LYS A 213 3.30 -3.64 11.46
CA LYS A 213 2.35 -2.70 12.10
C LYS A 213 0.89 -3.06 11.82
N VAL A 214 0.59 -3.65 10.66
CA VAL A 214 -0.75 -4.15 10.33
C VAL A 214 -1.08 -5.45 11.08
N LYS A 215 -0.05 -6.23 11.48
CA LYS A 215 -0.17 -7.49 12.23
C LYS A 215 -0.17 -7.36 13.76
N ASN A 216 -0.11 -6.16 14.33
CA ASN A 216 -0.30 -6.01 15.78
C ASN A 216 -1.70 -6.51 16.16
N PRO A 217 -1.83 -7.38 17.18
CA PRO A 217 -3.08 -8.09 17.44
C PRO A 217 -4.18 -7.10 17.81
N ILE A 218 -5.32 -7.23 17.12
CA ILE A 218 -6.58 -6.67 17.60
C ILE A 218 -6.86 -7.41 18.91
N SER A 219 -6.72 -6.74 20.06
CA SER A 219 -7.25 -7.27 21.32
C SER A 219 -8.76 -7.27 21.19
N CYS A 220 -9.36 -8.45 21.13
CA CYS A 220 -10.80 -8.61 21.17
C CYS A 220 -11.18 -8.91 22.62
N PHE A 221 -11.84 -7.96 23.27
CA PHE A 221 -12.41 -8.19 24.59
C PHE A 221 -13.74 -8.92 24.42
N ILE A 222 -13.79 -10.20 24.84
CA ILE A 222 -15.07 -10.88 25.01
C ILE A 222 -15.63 -10.43 26.36
N LEU A 223 -16.69 -9.63 26.32
CA LEU A 223 -17.51 -9.31 27.48
C LEU A 223 -18.70 -10.27 27.49
N ALA A 224 -18.74 -11.17 28.48
CA ALA A 224 -19.93 -11.94 28.79
C ALA A 224 -20.53 -11.39 30.10
N SER A 225 -21.81 -11.00 30.05
CA SER A 225 -22.58 -10.60 31.24
C SER A 225 -23.69 -11.61 31.48
N PHE A 226 -23.75 -12.13 32.72
CA PHE A 226 -24.83 -12.98 33.21
C PHE A 226 -25.30 -12.42 34.55
N GLY A 227 -26.49 -11.81 34.58
CA GLY A 227 -27.00 -11.10 35.77
C GLY A 227 -26.09 -9.94 36.22
N ASN A 228 -25.97 -9.71 37.53
CA ASN A 228 -25.17 -8.61 38.13
C ASN A 228 -23.65 -8.86 38.18
N ARG A 229 -23.09 -9.78 37.37
CA ARG A 229 -21.64 -10.00 37.31
C ARG A 229 -21.13 -10.00 35.87
N SER A 230 -20.06 -9.26 35.65
CA SER A 230 -19.36 -9.14 34.36
C SER A 230 -18.04 -9.90 34.43
N PHE A 231 -17.77 -10.73 33.42
CA PHE A 231 -16.46 -11.36 33.23
C PHE A 231 -15.85 -10.89 31.92
N SER A 232 -14.62 -10.38 31.99
CA SER A 232 -13.80 -10.01 30.83
C SER A 232 -12.59 -10.92 30.79
N LYS A 233 -12.33 -11.53 29.63
CA LYS A 233 -11.08 -12.25 29.36
C LYS A 233 -10.46 -11.72 28.08
N GLU A 234 -9.22 -11.25 28.18
CA GLU A 234 -8.45 -10.79 27.03
C GLU A 234 -7.92 -12.01 26.27
N LEU A 235 -8.22 -12.08 24.97
CA LEU A 235 -7.71 -13.13 24.10
C LEU A 235 -6.81 -12.51 23.03
N THR A 236 -5.52 -12.85 23.10
CA THR A 236 -4.51 -12.48 22.09
C THR A 236 -4.39 -13.59 21.06
N PHE A 237 -4.68 -13.29 19.79
CA PHE A 237 -4.54 -14.24 18.69
C PHE A 237 -3.30 -13.96 17.84
N SER A 238 -2.51 -15.00 17.54
CA SER A 238 -1.44 -14.96 16.53
C SER A 238 -1.97 -15.52 15.21
N ASN A 239 -1.75 -14.81 14.10
CA ASN A 239 -2.41 -15.09 12.81
C ASN A 239 -1.91 -16.35 12.06
N ASN A 240 -1.31 -17.32 12.75
CA ASN A 240 -0.85 -18.59 12.17
C ASN A 240 -1.39 -19.85 12.88
N SER A 241 -2.36 -19.73 13.79
CA SER A 241 -2.99 -20.89 14.40
C SER A 241 -4.19 -21.35 13.55
N LYS A 242 -4.20 -22.63 13.16
CA LYS A 242 -5.42 -23.33 12.68
C LYS A 242 -6.61 -22.99 13.58
N ILE A 243 -7.79 -22.85 12.96
CA ILE A 243 -9.10 -22.71 13.65
C ILE A 243 -9.13 -23.69 14.82
N SER A 244 -9.03 -23.18 16.03
CA SER A 244 -9.10 -23.97 17.25
C SER A 244 -10.42 -23.58 17.90
N PHE A 245 -11.40 -24.49 17.86
CA PHE A 245 -12.62 -24.37 18.64
C PHE A 245 -12.22 -24.27 20.12
N LEU A 246 -12.41 -23.10 20.72
CA LEU A 246 -12.18 -22.93 22.15
C LEU A 246 -13.41 -23.45 22.90
N LYS A 247 -13.39 -24.71 23.36
CA LYS A 247 -14.37 -25.22 24.32
C LYS A 247 -14.10 -24.56 25.67
N ILE A 248 -14.95 -23.62 26.08
CA ILE A 248 -14.96 -23.10 27.43
C ILE A 248 -15.82 -24.04 28.27
N TYR A 249 -15.19 -24.84 29.13
CA TYR A 249 -15.89 -25.63 30.14
C TYR A 249 -16.19 -24.75 31.35
N THR A 250 -17.47 -24.58 31.66
CA THR A 250 -17.93 -24.21 33.00
C THR A 250 -18.91 -25.30 33.47
N PRO A 251 -19.06 -25.55 34.79
CA PRO A 251 -19.69 -26.77 35.30
C PRO A 251 -21.19 -26.94 35.00
N ALA A 252 -21.80 -26.00 34.27
CA ALA A 252 -23.24 -26.02 34.01
C ALA A 252 -23.64 -26.03 32.52
N PHE A 253 -22.82 -25.59 31.57
CA PHE A 253 -23.22 -25.57 30.15
C PHE A 253 -22.02 -25.55 29.19
N THR A 254 -22.12 -26.27 28.07
CA THR A 254 -21.20 -26.18 26.92
C THR A 254 -21.70 -25.08 25.98
N MET A 255 -20.95 -23.99 25.83
CA MET A 255 -21.25 -22.92 24.87
C MET A 255 -20.30 -23.02 23.67
N PHE A 256 -20.84 -23.19 22.46
CA PHE A 256 -20.06 -23.09 21.22
C PHE A 256 -20.02 -21.62 20.77
N VAL A 257 -18.83 -21.05 20.69
CA VAL A 257 -18.61 -19.72 20.12
C VAL A 257 -18.00 -19.90 18.73
N GLU A 258 -18.78 -19.63 17.69
CA GLU A 258 -18.23 -19.46 16.33
C GLU A 258 -17.58 -18.08 16.23
N LEU A 259 -16.26 -18.05 16.05
CA LEU A 259 -15.50 -16.84 15.77
C LEU A 259 -15.45 -16.62 14.24
N CYS A 260 -16.43 -15.91 13.70
CA CYS A 260 -16.33 -15.37 12.34
C CYS A 260 -15.50 -14.09 12.33
N LEU A 261 -14.25 -14.17 11.83
CA LEU A 261 -13.46 -12.99 11.51
C LEU A 261 -14.05 -12.31 10.26
N GLY A 262 -14.87 -11.27 10.50
CA GLY A 262 -15.02 -10.09 9.65
C GLY A 262 -15.19 -10.31 8.15
N PHE A 263 -16.34 -10.84 7.72
CA PHE A 263 -16.98 -10.45 6.47
C PHE A 263 -18.42 -10.03 6.79
N SER A 264 -18.77 -8.80 6.42
CA SER A 264 -20.08 -8.18 6.63
C SER A 264 -21.24 -9.06 6.16
N TRP A 265 -22.14 -9.49 7.05
CA TRP A 265 -23.51 -9.87 6.68
C TRP A 265 -24.54 -9.31 7.65
N LYS A 266 -25.51 -8.57 7.09
CA LYS A 266 -26.81 -8.28 7.69
C LYS A 266 -27.59 -9.59 7.84
N SER A 267 -28.47 -9.62 8.84
CA SER A 267 -29.63 -10.51 9.04
C SER A 267 -29.40 -12.02 9.18
N ALA A 268 -29.49 -12.51 10.42
CA ALA A 268 -30.23 -13.74 10.78
C ALA A 268 -30.35 -13.87 12.31
N ILE A 269 -31.34 -13.21 12.92
CA ILE A 269 -31.88 -13.66 14.20
C ILE A 269 -32.94 -14.71 13.86
N LYS A 270 -32.64 -15.98 14.10
CA LYS A 270 -33.66 -17.00 14.37
C LYS A 270 -33.25 -17.76 15.62
N SER A 271 -34.14 -17.71 16.61
CA SER A 271 -34.07 -18.38 17.91
C SER A 271 -33.94 -19.91 17.77
N PRO A 272 -33.17 -20.59 18.64
CA PRO A 272 -33.14 -22.05 18.69
C PRO A 272 -34.13 -22.59 19.74
N SER A 273 -35.09 -23.39 19.27
CA SER A 273 -35.78 -24.46 20.01
C SER A 273 -36.54 -25.25 18.94
N SER A 274 -36.34 -26.53 18.70
CA SER A 274 -36.20 -27.63 19.64
C SER A 274 -35.87 -28.89 18.84
N ILE A 275 -34.82 -29.64 19.18
CA ILE A 275 -34.69 -31.04 18.75
C ILE A 275 -34.22 -31.85 19.95
N ALA A 276 -35.08 -32.80 20.32
CA ALA A 276 -34.93 -33.76 21.39
C ALA A 276 -33.90 -34.84 21.02
N VAL A 277 -33.31 -35.40 22.07
CA VAL A 277 -32.36 -36.52 22.09
C VAL A 277 -33.15 -37.84 22.15
N PRO A 278 -32.72 -38.91 21.46
CA PRO A 278 -32.82 -40.28 21.97
C PRO A 278 -31.56 -40.68 22.74
#